data_AF-A0A9X8DK56-F1
#
_entry.id   AF-A0A9X8DK56-F1
#
_cell.length_a   1.000
_cell.length_b   1.000
_cell.length_c   1.000
_cell.angle_alpha   90.00
_cell.angle_beta   90.00
_cell.angle_gamma   90.00
#
_symmetry.space_group_name_H-M   'P 1'
#
loop_
_entity.id
_entity.type
_entity.pdbx_description
1 polymer ?
#
loop_
_entity_poly.entity_id
_entity_poly.type
_entity_poly.pdbx_seq_one_letter_code
_entity_poly.pdbx_strand_id
1 'polypeptide(L)'
;MTTSSHVYELFGGRTLHLAYYTDVKNSASLLHKILSNELNVSLINADTVVSLFQVHAAASRALLSVQNHSMTTNSLHSELVFNLSGTRNVTDSLRRFGISNQATQAKQPAMFARCGVGHRGGSTWGCRLCMV
;
A
#
# COMPACT_ATOMS: atom_id res chain seq x y z
N MET A 1 0.20 -4.82 16.10
CA MET A 1 -0.36 -4.79 14.73
C MET A 1 -1.62 -3.95 14.77
N THR A 2 -1.62 -2.81 14.09
CA THR A 2 -2.80 -1.91 14.04
C THR A 2 -3.38 -2.00 12.63
N THR A 3 -4.61 -2.48 12.51
CA THR A 3 -5.30 -2.59 11.21
C THR A 3 -6.48 -1.63 11.19
N SER A 4 -6.58 -0.83 10.14
CA SER A 4 -7.66 0.10 9.88
C SER A 4 -8.28 -0.21 8.52
N SER A 5 -9.60 -0.12 8.42
CA SER A 5 -10.31 -0.28 7.15
C SER A 5 -11.23 0.91 6.92
N HIS A 6 -11.18 1.47 5.72
CA HIS A 6 -12.03 2.58 5.34
C HIS A 6 -12.74 2.28 4.02
N VAL A 7 -14.01 2.64 3.93
CA VAL A 7 -14.84 2.44 2.73
C VAL A 7 -15.02 3.77 2.04
N TYR A 8 -14.68 3.82 0.75
CA TYR A 8 -14.92 4.97 -0.10
C TYR A 8 -16.22 4.78 -0.87
N GLU A 9 -17.30 5.38 -0.37
CA GLU A 9 -18.61 5.34 -1.03
C GLU A 9 -18.57 6.03 -2.41
N LEU A 10 -17.80 7.13 -2.52
CA LEU A 10 -17.64 7.90 -3.77
C LEU A 10 -17.04 7.09 -4.93
N PHE A 11 -16.29 6.03 -4.63
CA PHE A 11 -15.61 5.21 -5.64
C PHE A 11 -16.27 3.84 -5.82
N GLY A 12 -17.58 3.75 -5.63
CA GLY A 12 -18.36 2.52 -5.82
C GLY A 12 -18.19 1.51 -4.69
N GLY A 13 -18.01 1.97 -3.45
CA GLY A 13 -17.86 1.10 -2.28
C GLY A 13 -16.52 0.37 -2.21
N ARG A 14 -15.46 0.94 -2.81
CA ARG A 14 -14.11 0.41 -2.69
C ARG A 14 -13.62 0.52 -1.25
N THR A 15 -12.92 -0.49 -0.78
CA THR A 15 -12.38 -0.54 0.58
C THR A 15 -10.87 -0.44 0.56
N LEU A 16 -10.32 0.39 1.44
CA LEU A 16 -8.90 0.47 1.72
C LEU A 16 -8.64 -0.20 3.05
N HIS A 17 -7.82 -1.25 3.01
CA HIS A 17 -7.33 -1.94 4.18
C HIS A 17 -5.89 -1.52 4.43
N LEU A 18 -5.65 -1.00 5.62
CA LEU A 18 -4.37 -0.50 6.10
C LEU A 18 -3.92 -1.38 7.26
N ALA A 19 -2.71 -1.90 7.22
CA ALA A 19 -2.14 -2.66 8.32
C ALA A 19 -0.73 -2.17 8.63
N TYR A 20 -0.50 -1.84 9.89
CA TYR A 20 0.78 -1.35 10.39
C TYR A 20 1.52 -2.44 11.16
N TYR A 21 2.76 -2.69 10.74
CA TYR A 21 3.66 -3.68 11.32
C TYR A 21 4.95 -3.02 11.77
N THR A 22 5.38 -3.37 12.98
CA THR A 22 6.67 -3.01 13.56
C THR A 22 7.59 -4.23 13.51
N ASP A 23 8.89 -4.04 13.29
CA ASP A 23 9.90 -5.12 13.25
C ASP A 23 9.72 -6.10 12.08
N VAL A 24 9.49 -5.58 10.87
CA VAL A 24 9.46 -6.40 9.65
C VAL A 24 10.89 -6.76 9.22
N LYS A 25 11.23 -8.04 9.35
CA LYS A 25 12.56 -8.58 8.97
C LYS A 25 12.59 -9.18 7.56
N ASN A 26 11.41 -9.44 6.98
CA ASN A 26 11.27 -10.13 5.69
C ASN A 26 10.86 -9.20 4.54
N SER A 27 11.38 -7.97 4.54
CA SER A 27 11.07 -6.95 3.53
C SER A 27 11.41 -7.38 2.10
N ALA A 28 12.56 -8.02 1.91
CA ALA A 28 13.06 -8.44 0.60
C ALA A 28 12.18 -9.53 -0.05
N SER A 29 11.78 -10.57 0.70
CA SER A 29 10.91 -11.61 0.13
C SER A 29 9.48 -11.11 -0.09
N LEU A 30 8.97 -10.21 0.75
CA LEU A 30 7.67 -9.57 0.53
C LEU A 30 7.68 -8.72 -0.75
N LEU A 31 8.74 -7.93 -0.96
CA LEU A 31 8.90 -7.17 -2.19
C LEU A 31 8.95 -8.08 -3.41
N HIS A 32 9.70 -9.20 -3.34
CA HIS A 32 9.76 -10.18 -4.42
C HIS A 32 8.39 -10.77 -4.74
N LYS A 33 7.57 -11.09 -3.72
CA LYS A 33 6.20 -11.59 -3.90
C LYS A 33 5.24 -10.57 -4.51
N ILE A 34 5.45 -9.29 -4.26
CA ILE A 34 4.67 -8.20 -4.89
C ILE A 34 5.09 -8.03 -6.34
N LEU A 35 6.40 -8.07 -6.61
CA LEU A 35 6.93 -7.99 -7.97
C LEU A 35 6.58 -9.23 -8.81
N SER A 36 6.50 -10.42 -8.20
CA SER A 36 5.99 -11.64 -8.85
C SER A 36 4.46 -11.66 -8.98
N ASN A 37 3.78 -10.59 -8.57
CA ASN A 37 2.34 -10.43 -8.62
C ASN A 37 1.54 -11.49 -7.82
N GLU A 38 2.21 -12.20 -6.90
CA GLU A 38 1.59 -13.15 -5.97
C GLU A 38 0.83 -12.40 -4.86
N LEU A 39 1.32 -11.21 -4.49
CA LEU A 39 0.71 -10.36 -3.47
C LEU A 39 0.22 -9.04 -4.07
N ASN A 40 -1.09 -8.86 -4.05
CA ASN A 40 -1.76 -7.62 -4.47
C ASN A 40 -1.79 -6.59 -3.32
N VAL A 41 -0.63 -6.18 -2.81
CA VAL A 41 -0.53 -5.19 -1.71
C VAL A 41 0.51 -4.13 -2.05
N SER A 42 0.33 -2.92 -1.54
CA SER A 42 1.37 -1.88 -1.55
C SER A 42 2.13 -1.90 -0.24
N LEU A 43 3.46 -1.88 -0.34
CA LEU A 43 4.37 -1.69 0.78
C LEU A 43 4.74 -0.22 0.86
N ILE A 44 4.48 0.39 2.02
CA ILE A 44 4.79 1.79 2.30
C ILE A 44 5.70 1.83 3.51
N ASN A 45 6.76 2.64 3.43
CA ASN A 45 7.60 2.95 4.57
C ASN A 45 6.82 3.87 5.53
N ALA A 46 6.56 3.39 6.75
CA ALA A 46 5.78 4.17 7.69
C ALA A 46 6.54 5.40 8.24
N ASP A 47 7.88 5.44 8.16
CA ASP A 47 8.67 6.63 8.52
C ASP A 47 8.34 7.84 7.61
N THR A 48 7.83 7.57 6.40
CA THR A 48 7.45 8.61 5.43
C THR A 48 5.99 9.07 5.58
N VAL A 49 5.20 8.38 6.41
CA VAL A 49 3.78 8.64 6.61
C VAL A 49 3.59 9.43 7.89
N VAL A 50 3.26 10.71 7.76
CA VAL A 50 3.05 11.60 8.92
C VAL A 50 1.67 11.35 9.57
N SER A 51 0.68 10.99 8.76
CA SER A 51 -0.70 10.77 9.21
C SER A 51 -1.45 9.80 8.30
N LEU A 52 -2.40 9.05 8.87
CA LEU A 52 -3.34 8.22 8.11
C LEU A 52 -4.10 9.03 7.05
N PHE A 53 -4.35 10.32 7.31
CA PHE A 53 -4.99 11.21 6.35
C PHE A 53 -4.20 11.33 5.03
N GLN A 54 -2.87 11.36 5.10
CA GLN A 54 -2.02 11.39 3.91
C GLN A 54 -2.23 10.14 3.03
N VAL A 55 -2.34 8.97 3.67
CA VAL A 55 -2.63 7.70 3.00
C VAL A 55 -4.03 7.71 2.40
N HIS A 56 -5.01 8.22 3.12
CA HIS A 56 -6.37 8.34 2.60
C HIS A 56 -6.49 9.30 1.41
N ALA A 57 -5.79 10.43 1.45
CA ALA A 57 -5.75 11.38 0.35
C ALA A 57 -5.08 10.78 -0.89
N ALA A 58 -3.93 10.10 -0.71
CA ALA A 58 -3.23 9.40 -1.79
C ALA A 58 -4.07 8.27 -2.39
N ALA A 59 -4.76 7.48 -1.56
CA ALA A 59 -5.68 6.44 -2.01
C ALA A 59 -6.86 7.01 -2.80
N SER A 60 -7.49 8.09 -2.32
CA SER A 60 -8.58 8.76 -3.02
C SER A 60 -8.15 9.27 -4.39
N ARG A 61 -6.95 9.85 -4.47
CA ARG A 61 -6.37 10.33 -5.73
C ARG A 61 -6.03 9.18 -6.68
N ALA A 62 -5.49 8.07 -6.16
CA ALA A 62 -5.25 6.87 -6.96
C ALA A 62 -6.56 6.30 -7.52
N LEU A 63 -7.62 6.25 -6.71
CA LEU A 63 -8.95 5.81 -7.14
C LEU A 63 -9.55 6.73 -8.21
N LEU A 64 -9.37 8.04 -8.06
CA LEU A 64 -9.79 9.00 -9.07
C LEU A 64 -9.02 8.81 -10.39
N SER A 65 -7.70 8.61 -10.34
CA SER A 65 -6.89 8.31 -11.54
C SER A 65 -7.32 7.02 -12.22
N VAL A 66 -7.72 5.99 -11.45
CA VAL A 66 -8.27 4.74 -12.01
C VAL A 66 -9.58 5.00 -12.74
N GLN A 67 -10.48 5.79 -12.14
CA GLN A 67 -11.78 6.12 -12.72
C GLN A 67 -11.66 6.98 -13.99
N ASN A 68 -10.68 7.89 -14.01
CA ASN A 68 -10.40 8.75 -15.15
C ASN A 68 -9.49 8.11 -16.20
N HIS A 69 -9.07 6.85 -16.02
CA HIS A 69 -8.09 6.16 -16.86
C HIS A 69 -6.78 6.94 -17.07
N SER A 70 -6.40 7.77 -16.09
CA SER A 70 -5.23 8.65 -16.13
C SER A 70 -4.12 8.20 -15.17
N MET A 71 -4.01 6.88 -14.92
CA MET A 71 -3.00 6.33 -14.04
C MET A 71 -1.61 6.50 -14.65
N THR A 72 -0.65 6.95 -13.84
CA THR A 72 0.75 7.10 -14.28
C THR A 72 1.52 5.79 -14.14
N THR A 73 1.07 4.91 -13.23
CA THR A 73 1.70 3.62 -12.94
C THR A 73 0.88 2.44 -13.46
N ASN A 74 1.51 1.26 -13.48
CA ASN A 74 0.90 0.02 -14.00
C ASN A 74 -0.10 -0.64 -13.04
N SER A 75 -0.16 -0.22 -11.77
CA SER A 75 -1.04 -0.84 -10.78
C SER A 75 -1.57 0.17 -9.77
N LEU A 76 -2.78 -0.06 -9.27
CA LEU A 76 -3.40 0.79 -8.24
C LEU A 76 -2.53 0.88 -6.97
N HIS A 77 -1.87 -0.22 -6.61
CA HIS A 77 -0.95 -0.29 -5.47
C HIS A 77 0.28 0.59 -5.66
N SER A 78 0.87 0.58 -6.86
CA SER A 78 1.98 1.48 -7.23
C SER A 78 1.53 2.93 -7.29
N GLU A 79 0.33 3.18 -7.80
CA GLU A 79 -0.26 4.52 -7.93
C GLU A 79 -0.49 5.16 -6.55
N LEU A 80 -0.85 4.36 -5.54
CA LEU A 80 -1.00 4.82 -4.17
C LEU A 80 0.34 5.29 -3.60
N VAL A 81 1.41 4.50 -3.73
CA VAL A 81 2.77 4.89 -3.29
C VAL A 81 3.28 6.10 -4.07
N PHE A 82 2.98 6.17 -5.37
CA PHE A 82 3.32 7.30 -6.21
C PHE A 82 2.63 8.59 -5.76
N ASN A 83 1.32 8.53 -5.48
CA ASN A 83 0.56 9.68 -4.99
C ASN A 83 0.98 10.12 -3.58
N LEU A 84 1.58 9.23 -2.78
CA LEU A 84 2.19 9.60 -1.50
C LEU A 84 3.45 10.45 -1.65
N SER A 85 4.24 10.25 -2.72
CA SER A 85 5.50 10.97 -2.90
C SER A 85 5.33 12.41 -3.37
N GLY A 86 4.23 12.69 -4.08
CA GLY A 86 3.97 13.98 -4.71
C GLY A 86 4.94 14.36 -5.83
N THR A 87 5.87 13.49 -6.22
CA THR A 87 6.84 13.75 -7.29
C THR A 87 6.36 13.21 -8.64
N ARG A 88 6.99 13.65 -9.74
CA ARG A 88 6.71 13.12 -11.09
C ARG A 88 7.49 11.84 -11.42
N ASN A 89 8.43 11.43 -10.58
CA ASN A 89 9.29 10.29 -10.87
C ASN A 89 8.78 9.03 -10.14
N VAL A 90 8.17 8.12 -10.89
CA VAL A 90 7.61 6.86 -10.35
C VAL A 90 8.69 6.03 -9.66
N THR A 91 9.87 5.91 -10.26
CA THR A 91 10.97 5.09 -9.71
C THR A 91 11.50 5.66 -8.40
N ASP A 92 11.70 6.99 -8.32
CA ASP A 92 12.16 7.64 -7.09
C ASP A 92 11.10 7.53 -5.97
N SER A 93 9.83 7.69 -6.34
CA SER A 93 8.69 7.53 -5.43
C SER A 93 8.66 6.15 -4.78
N LEU A 94 8.76 5.09 -5.59
CA LEU A 94 8.76 3.72 -5.11
C LEU A 94 10.00 3.39 -4.28
N ARG A 95 11.15 4.01 -4.55
CA ARG A 95 12.38 3.81 -3.76
C ARG A 95 12.36 4.50 -2.41
N ARG A 96 11.79 5.71 -2.33
CA ARG A 96 11.72 6.51 -1.09
C ARG A 96 10.56 6.10 -0.18
N PHE A 97 9.36 5.98 -0.76
CA PHE A 97 8.13 5.71 -0.03
C PHE A 97 7.80 4.22 0.00
N GLY A 98 8.34 3.42 -0.92
CA GLY A 98 8.29 1.97 -0.86
C GLY A 98 9.45 1.39 -0.05
N ILE A 99 9.35 0.09 0.24
CA ILE A 99 10.41 -0.64 0.95
C ILE A 99 11.46 -1.07 -0.06
N SER A 100 12.66 -0.50 0.04
CA SER A 100 13.79 -0.81 -0.85
C SER A 100 14.59 -2.01 -0.36
N ASN A 101 15.15 -2.77 -1.31
CA ASN A 101 15.98 -3.95 -1.07
C ASN A 101 17.29 -3.67 -0.31
N GLN A 102 17.66 -2.39 -0.11
CA GLN A 102 18.81 -2.01 0.72
C GLN A 102 18.52 -2.07 2.23
N ALA A 103 17.26 -2.21 2.64
CA ALA A 103 16.89 -2.37 4.05
C ALA A 103 17.05 -3.84 4.51
N THR A 104 18.25 -4.41 4.37
CA THR A 104 18.55 -5.82 4.72
C THR A 104 18.72 -6.03 6.23
N GLN A 105 18.72 -4.98 7.06
CA GLN A 105 19.03 -5.10 8.50
C GLN A 105 18.26 -4.14 9.41
N ALA A 106 17.51 -3.17 8.87
CA ALA A 106 16.85 -2.16 9.69
C ALA A 106 15.43 -2.61 10.03
N LYS A 107 15.11 -2.71 11.32
CA LYS A 107 13.75 -2.86 11.84
C LYS A 107 12.93 -1.64 11.45
N GLN A 108 12.37 -1.64 10.24
CA GLN A 108 11.59 -0.52 9.75
C GLN A 108 10.10 -0.77 9.98
N PRO A 109 9.35 0.27 10.36
CA PRO A 109 7.92 0.17 10.43
C PRO A 109 7.36 0.14 9.00
N ALA A 110 6.61 -0.92 8.69
CA ALA A 110 6.02 -1.13 7.38
C ALA A 110 4.50 -0.99 7.46
N MET A 111 3.95 -0.23 6.52
CA MET A 111 2.52 -0.10 6.34
C MET A 111 2.11 -0.82 5.05
N PHE A 112 1.19 -1.76 5.18
CA PHE A 112 0.59 -2.47 4.07
C PHE A 112 -0.73 -1.82 3.74
N ALA A 113 -0.90 -1.43 2.48
CA ALA A 113 -2.17 -0.91 1.98
C ALA A 113 -2.67 -1.77 0.83
N ARG A 114 -3.92 -2.25 0.94
CA ARG A 114 -4.61 -2.96 -0.14
C ARG A 114 -5.95 -2.30 -0.40
N CYS A 115 -6.17 -1.92 -1.65
CA CYS A 115 -7.48 -1.44 -2.09
C CYS A 115 -8.22 -2.60 -2.77
N GLY A 116 -9.41 -2.92 -2.28
CA GLY A 116 -10.28 -3.96 -2.84
C GLY A 116 -11.66 -3.42 -3.18
N VAL A 117 -12.39 -4.19 -4.00
CA VAL A 117 -13.84 -3.98 -4.17
C VAL A 117 -14.52 -4.79 -3.06
N GLY A 118 -15.22 -4.12 -2.15
CA GLY A 118 -15.88 -4.77 -1.03
C GLY A 118 -17.09 -5.57 -1.52
N HIS A 119 -16.93 -6.88 -1.73
CA HIS A 119 -18.04 -7.79 -1.48
C HIS A 119 -18.16 -7.98 0.03
N ARG A 120 -19.38 -7.82 0.54
CA ARG A 120 -19.77 -7.75 1.95
C ARG A 120 -19.58 -9.09 2.72
N GLY A 121 -18.43 -9.75 2.59
CA GLY A 121 -18.19 -11.05 3.20
C GLY A 121 -16.72 -11.31 3.55
N GLY A 122 -16.44 -11.50 4.84
CA GLY A 122 -15.32 -12.31 5.32
C GLY A 122 -14.01 -11.59 5.61
N SER A 123 -13.91 -11.01 6.80
CA SER A 123 -12.66 -10.64 7.45
C SER A 123 -11.79 -11.89 7.74
N THR A 124 -10.94 -12.32 6.81
CA THR A 124 -9.93 -13.38 7.02
C THR A 124 -8.48 -12.89 6.88
N TRP A 125 -8.28 -11.58 7.03
CA TRP A 125 -7.02 -10.88 6.75
C TRP A 125 -5.90 -11.13 7.77
N GLY A 126 -6.22 -11.47 9.02
CA GLY A 126 -5.22 -11.57 10.09
C GLY A 126 -4.20 -12.69 9.92
N CYS A 127 -4.59 -13.83 9.32
CA CYS A 127 -3.74 -15.01 9.31
C CYS A 127 -2.75 -15.09 8.14
N ARG A 128 -3.05 -14.51 6.96
CA ARG A 128 -2.26 -14.81 5.76
C ARG A 128 -1.04 -13.90 5.55
N LEU A 129 -1.03 -12.71 6.14
CA LEU A 129 0.09 -11.77 6.05
C LEU A 129 1.10 -11.91 7.20
N CYS A 130 0.67 -12.43 8.36
CA CYS A 130 1.57 -12.72 9.49
C CYS A 130 2.34 -14.05 9.34
N MET A 131 1.95 -14.92 8.39
CA MET A 131 2.55 -16.23 8.16
C MET A 131 3.61 -16.24 7.03
N VAL A 132 4.06 -15.05 6.57
CA VAL A 132 5.13 -14.87 5.58
C VAL A 132 6.28 -14.07 6.17
#